data_AF-M4ZEL6-F1
#
_entry.id   AF-M4ZEL6-F1
#
_cell.length_a   1.000
_cell.length_b   1.000
_cell.length_c   1.000
_cell.angle_alpha   90.00
_cell.angle_beta   90.00
_cell.angle_gamma   90.00
#
_symmetry.space_group_name_H-M   'P 1'
#
loop_
_entity.id
_entity.type
_entity.pdbx_description
1 polymer ?
#
loop_
_entity_poly.entity_id
_entity_poly.type
_entity_poly.pdbx_seq_one_letter_code
_entity_poly.pdbx_strand_id
1 'polypeptide(L)'
;MIEGYDPYLVALSVVIASLGGYTGFSLTARIRSGPGENARVLLSGAAGILAVGIWTMHFVGMMAAPLPADAVYLVLPTIISFLICALVIGISLFFVSIGDPSPQRVIPSALLLGAGIASMHYVGMHGLSGSFGLTHDPALVALSVGIAIVAAYGGLRIFLARQDGLRLAISAVAFGIAVSGMHYTAMLGMHVVPAGEGHHHVAAGLAASPQALAIVVAVLCFVIAAGFLLSLVPDPRRQSQPLQAVAEAAPRLAPEPAATASEPVVEVAAPSRVIAAPLGGIGQPPRVTAARLPLEGANGTHFIDAGDVRSVRADAHYTRIHDGTRERMCPWSISEAEAQLDPGRFIRVHRSHIVAIEHVTFVGKEGEGAIIELDGPSKPRVPVSRAKVAEVKARLGLVRRQA
;
A
#
# COMPACT_ATOMS: atom_id res chain seq x y z
N MET A 1 -14.89 26.99 25.17
CA MET A 1 -13.78 27.65 24.45
C MET A 1 -12.92 28.30 25.52
N ILE A 2 -11.63 27.98 25.60
CA ILE A 2 -10.73 28.57 26.60
C ILE A 2 -10.58 30.05 26.22
N GLU A 3 -10.78 30.97 27.16
CA GLU A 3 -10.72 32.41 26.89
C GLU A 3 -9.36 32.78 26.25
N GLY A 4 -9.40 33.66 25.24
CA GLY A 4 -8.21 34.15 24.55
C GLY A 4 -7.66 33.29 23.41
N TYR A 5 -8.22 32.11 23.15
CA TYR A 5 -7.79 31.29 22.00
C TYR A 5 -8.34 31.82 20.67
N ASP A 6 -7.52 31.77 19.62
CA ASP A 6 -7.98 31.98 18.25
C ASP A 6 -8.83 30.78 17.77
N PRO A 7 -10.15 30.94 17.57
CA PRO A 7 -11.02 29.83 17.21
C PRO A 7 -10.70 29.24 15.82
N TYR A 8 -10.14 30.02 14.91
CA TYR A 8 -9.80 29.55 13.57
C TYR A 8 -8.58 28.64 13.60
N LEU A 9 -7.57 28.98 14.40
CA LEU A 9 -6.40 28.11 14.60
C LEU A 9 -6.78 26.84 15.38
N VAL A 10 -7.71 26.93 16.35
CA VAL A 10 -8.26 25.74 17.01
C VAL A 10 -8.92 24.82 15.99
N ALA A 11 -9.82 25.35 15.16
CA ALA A 11 -10.48 24.56 14.12
C ALA A 11 -9.47 23.96 13.11
N LEU A 12 -8.49 24.76 12.68
CA LEU A 12 -7.43 24.33 11.78
C LEU A 12 -6.61 23.17 12.38
N SER A 13 -6.28 23.23 13.67
CA SER A 13 -5.53 22.16 14.35
C SER A 13 -6.26 20.82 14.24
N VAL A 14 -7.59 20.80 14.48
CA VAL A 14 -8.43 19.60 14.39
C VAL A 14 -8.51 19.11 12.95
N VAL A 15 -8.68 20.02 11.98
CA VAL A 15 -8.70 19.69 10.55
C VAL A 15 -7.38 19.03 10.13
N ILE A 16 -6.24 19.62 10.48
CA ILE A 16 -4.93 19.12 10.09
C ILE A 16 -4.64 17.73 10.68
N ALA A 17 -4.97 17.51 11.97
CA ALA A 17 -4.86 16.18 12.55
C ALA A 17 -5.80 15.16 11.87
N SER A 18 -7.00 15.58 11.48
CA SER A 18 -7.95 14.73 10.76
C SER A 18 -7.44 14.36 9.36
N LEU A 19 -6.88 15.32 8.61
CA LEU A 19 -6.32 15.09 7.27
C LEU A 19 -5.08 14.18 7.32
N GLY A 20 -4.19 14.42 8.29
CA GLY A 20 -3.03 13.56 8.54
C GLY A 20 -3.44 12.14 8.92
N GLY A 21 -4.44 12.01 9.80
CA GLY A 21 -5.09 10.75 10.18
C GLY A 21 -5.65 10.02 8.97
N TYR A 22 -6.51 10.68 8.20
CA TYR A 22 -7.12 10.09 7.00
C TYR A 22 -6.06 9.59 6.02
N THR A 23 -5.09 10.44 5.69
CA THR A 23 -4.02 10.10 4.74
C THR A 23 -3.21 8.92 5.25
N GLY A 24 -2.78 8.95 6.52
CA GLY A 24 -2.03 7.86 7.13
C GLY A 24 -2.78 6.53 7.14
N PHE A 25 -4.03 6.54 7.60
CA PHE A 25 -4.85 5.33 7.62
C PHE A 25 -5.20 4.85 6.19
N SER A 26 -5.39 5.74 5.22
CA SER A 26 -5.65 5.37 3.82
C SER A 26 -4.45 4.65 3.17
N LEU A 27 -3.20 5.06 3.49
CA LEU A 27 -2.00 4.36 3.02
C LEU A 27 -1.93 2.92 3.55
N THR A 28 -2.54 2.66 4.70
CA THR A 28 -2.47 1.35 5.36
C THR A 28 -3.48 0.36 4.80
N ALA A 29 -4.63 0.85 4.33
CA ALA A 29 -5.57 0.06 3.56
C ALA A 29 -4.95 -0.50 2.26
N ARG A 30 -3.95 0.21 1.71
CA ARG A 30 -3.24 -0.19 0.48
C ARG A 30 -2.27 -1.38 0.68
N ILE A 31 -1.72 -1.56 1.88
CA ILE A 31 -0.70 -2.58 2.21
C ILE A 31 -1.09 -4.02 1.82
N ARG A 32 -2.39 -4.34 1.70
CA ARG A 32 -2.89 -5.68 1.36
C ARG A 32 -3.74 -5.74 0.08
N SER A 33 -3.75 -4.68 -0.74
CA SER A 33 -4.57 -4.60 -1.96
C SER A 33 -3.93 -5.23 -3.23
N GLY A 34 -2.77 -5.90 -3.11
CA GLY A 34 -2.22 -6.74 -4.18
C GLY A 34 -0.67 -6.74 -4.27
N PRO A 35 -0.08 -7.60 -5.12
CA PRO A 35 1.37 -7.92 -5.11
C PRO A 35 2.33 -6.81 -5.59
N GLY A 36 1.88 -5.56 -5.76
CA GLY A 36 2.65 -4.51 -6.44
C GLY A 36 3.27 -3.42 -5.55
N GLU A 37 2.78 -3.24 -4.32
CA GLU A 37 3.20 -2.12 -3.46
C GLU A 37 4.11 -2.57 -2.32
N ASN A 38 5.21 -1.85 -2.12
CA ASN A 38 6.15 -2.17 -1.06
C ASN A 38 5.53 -1.81 0.31
N ALA A 39 5.06 -2.83 1.04
CA ALA A 39 4.47 -2.69 2.37
C ALA A 39 5.32 -1.85 3.33
N ARG A 40 6.66 -1.92 3.22
CA ARG A 40 7.56 -1.09 4.05
C ARG A 40 7.46 0.38 3.71
N VAL A 41 7.38 0.73 2.43
CA VAL A 41 7.26 2.13 1.98
C VAL A 41 5.91 2.70 2.40
N LEU A 42 4.83 1.93 2.24
CA LEU A 42 3.49 2.35 2.67
C LEU A 42 3.40 2.53 4.18
N LEU A 43 3.98 1.61 4.96
CA LEU A 43 3.99 1.70 6.41
C LEU A 43 4.83 2.89 6.90
N SER A 44 6.01 3.11 6.32
CA SER A 44 6.85 4.28 6.61
C SER A 44 6.15 5.58 6.22
N GLY A 45 5.47 5.61 5.06
CA GLY A 45 4.69 6.76 4.63
C GLY A 45 3.51 7.06 5.56
N ALA A 46 2.79 6.03 5.99
CA ALA A 46 1.70 6.15 6.97
C ALA A 46 2.20 6.67 8.33
N ALA A 47 3.32 6.13 8.83
CA ALA A 47 3.93 6.59 10.06
C ALA A 47 4.39 8.06 9.95
N GLY A 48 5.05 8.41 8.84
CA GLY A 48 5.53 9.76 8.59
C GLY A 48 4.41 10.79 8.52
N ILE A 49 3.34 10.53 7.76
CA ILE A 49 2.23 11.48 7.62
C ILE A 49 1.43 11.62 8.92
N LEU A 50 1.27 10.54 9.71
CA LEU A 50 0.67 10.62 11.04
C LEU A 50 1.53 11.46 11.99
N ALA A 51 2.84 11.24 12.00
CA ALA A 51 3.77 11.99 12.84
C ALA A 51 3.77 13.49 12.50
N VAL A 52 3.86 13.81 11.20
CA VAL A 52 3.76 15.19 10.70
C VAL A 52 2.39 15.78 11.05
N GLY A 53 1.28 15.07 10.85
CA GLY A 53 -0.06 15.55 11.18
C GLY A 53 -0.25 15.87 12.67
N ILE A 54 0.17 14.98 13.57
CA ILE A 54 0.06 15.16 15.02
C ILE A 54 0.96 16.31 15.49
N TRP A 55 2.21 16.37 14.99
CA TRP A 55 3.16 17.42 15.36
C TRP A 55 2.74 18.79 14.82
N THR A 56 2.29 18.88 13.57
CA THR A 56 1.77 20.12 12.99
C THR A 56 0.51 20.57 13.74
N MET A 57 -0.40 19.66 14.08
CA MET A 57 -1.57 20.00 14.91
C MET A 57 -1.15 20.61 16.25
N HIS A 58 -0.17 20.02 16.94
CA HIS A 58 0.33 20.55 18.21
C HIS A 58 0.78 22.01 18.09
N PHE A 59 1.59 22.34 17.09
CA PHE A 59 2.08 23.71 16.91
C PHE A 59 1.04 24.70 16.39
N VAL A 60 0.09 24.24 15.57
CA VAL A 60 -1.09 25.06 15.24
C VAL A 60 -1.89 25.39 16.51
N GLY A 61 -2.08 24.41 17.40
CA GLY A 61 -2.74 24.60 18.69
C GLY A 61 -1.98 25.52 19.64
N MET A 62 -0.64 25.43 19.66
CA MET A 62 0.22 26.38 20.41
C MET A 62 0.07 27.81 19.91
N MET A 63 0.04 28.02 18.60
CA MET A 63 -0.19 29.34 18.01
C MET A 63 -1.62 29.86 18.26
N ALA A 64 -2.57 28.97 18.49
CA ALA A 64 -3.94 29.35 18.86
C ALA A 64 -4.04 29.87 20.30
N ALA A 65 -3.09 29.49 21.17
CA ALA A 65 -3.12 29.84 22.58
C ALA A 65 -2.63 31.28 22.83
N PRO A 66 -3.18 31.98 23.85
CA PRO A 66 -2.77 33.33 24.21
C PRO A 66 -1.44 33.33 24.99
N LEU A 67 -0.35 32.97 24.32
CA LEU A 67 0.99 32.96 24.88
C LEU A 67 1.58 34.38 24.98
N PRO A 68 2.53 34.63 25.90
CA PRO A 68 3.24 35.91 25.98
C PRO A 68 3.89 36.30 24.65
N ALA A 69 3.89 37.59 24.34
CA ALA A 69 4.36 38.11 23.05
C ALA A 69 5.87 37.89 22.79
N ASP A 70 6.66 37.73 23.86
CA ASP A 70 8.09 37.44 23.82
C ASP A 70 8.41 35.95 23.79
N ALA A 71 7.39 35.08 23.73
CA ALA A 71 7.59 33.63 23.68
C ALA A 71 8.27 33.21 22.37
N VAL A 72 9.36 32.47 22.51
CA VAL A 72 10.13 31.88 21.40
C VAL A 72 10.19 30.36 21.55
N TYR A 73 10.52 29.67 20.46
CA TYR A 73 10.57 28.21 20.43
C TYR A 73 12.01 27.73 20.26
N LEU A 74 12.56 27.06 21.27
CA LEU A 74 13.87 26.44 21.18
C LEU A 74 13.85 25.33 20.13
N VAL A 75 14.80 25.41 19.20
CA VAL A 75 14.85 24.53 18.02
C VAL A 75 15.13 23.08 18.41
N LEU A 76 16.04 22.84 19.37
CA LEU A 76 16.43 21.49 19.74
C LEU A 76 15.27 20.68 20.40
N PRO A 77 14.58 21.17 21.44
CA PRO A 77 13.39 20.49 21.98
C PRO A 77 12.30 20.29 20.91
N THR A 78 12.12 21.28 20.04
CA THR A 78 11.17 21.21 18.94
C THR A 78 11.48 20.05 17.98
N ILE A 79 12.74 19.86 17.58
CA ILE A 79 13.18 18.74 16.76
C ILE A 79 13.05 17.41 17.52
N ILE A 80 13.48 17.36 18.78
CA ILE A 80 13.40 16.15 19.61
C ILE A 80 11.95 15.69 19.76
N SER A 81 11.02 16.63 19.97
CA SER A 81 9.58 16.33 20.07
C SER A 81 9.07 15.64 18.80
N PHE A 82 9.44 16.14 17.61
CA PHE A 82 9.09 15.53 16.33
C PHE A 82 9.67 14.12 16.19
N LEU A 83 10.96 13.95 16.51
CA LEU A 83 11.64 12.66 16.41
C LEU A 83 11.04 11.60 17.34
N ILE A 84 10.68 11.98 18.57
CA ILE A 84 9.97 11.09 19.52
C ILE A 84 8.67 10.61 18.89
N CYS A 85 7.86 11.53 18.35
CA CYS A 85 6.59 11.22 17.71
C CYS A 85 6.77 10.27 16.52
N ALA A 86 7.65 10.62 15.58
CA ALA A 86 7.92 9.83 14.38
C ALA A 86 8.41 8.42 14.71
N LEU A 87 9.35 8.30 15.65
CA LEU A 87 9.91 7.02 16.06
C LEU A 87 8.86 6.15 16.75
N VAL A 88 8.13 6.70 17.72
CA VAL A 88 7.15 5.93 18.50
C VAL A 88 5.95 5.50 17.65
N ILE A 89 5.47 6.36 16.73
CA ILE A 89 4.45 5.97 15.75
C ILE A 89 4.97 4.84 14.86
N GLY A 90 6.14 5.02 14.27
CA GLY A 90 6.74 4.00 13.39
C GLY A 90 6.90 2.66 14.08
N ILE A 91 7.45 2.64 15.31
CA ILE A 91 7.60 1.44 16.13
C ILE A 91 6.23 0.81 16.41
N SER A 92 5.25 1.59 16.87
CA SER A 92 3.94 1.06 17.25
C SER A 92 3.19 0.45 16.07
N LEU A 93 3.24 1.11 14.91
CA LEU A 93 2.67 0.60 13.67
C LEU A 93 3.41 -0.63 13.15
N PHE A 94 4.74 -0.66 13.28
CA PHE A 94 5.54 -1.85 12.96
C PHE A 94 5.13 -3.04 13.82
N PHE A 95 5.13 -2.90 15.15
CA PHE A 95 4.80 -3.98 16.08
C PHE A 95 3.40 -4.57 15.85
N VAL A 96 2.41 -3.73 15.57
CA VAL A 96 1.04 -4.19 15.30
C VAL A 96 0.89 -4.84 13.92
N SER A 97 1.85 -4.59 13.01
CA SER A 97 1.86 -5.11 11.63
C SER A 97 2.68 -6.39 11.44
N ILE A 98 3.43 -6.83 12.45
CA ILE A 98 4.24 -8.07 12.35
C ILE A 98 3.32 -9.30 12.42
N GLY A 99 3.36 -10.16 11.40
CA GLY A 99 2.61 -11.41 11.39
C GLY A 99 1.09 -11.21 11.34
N ASP A 100 0.33 -12.09 11.99
CA ASP A 100 -1.12 -11.97 12.03
C ASP A 100 -1.57 -10.87 13.00
N PRO A 101 -2.47 -9.97 12.57
CA PRO A 101 -3.02 -8.91 13.42
C PRO A 101 -3.68 -9.49 14.68
N SER A 102 -2.99 -9.38 15.82
CA SER A 102 -3.52 -9.84 17.11
C SER A 102 -4.02 -8.67 17.95
N PRO A 103 -5.27 -8.71 18.44
CA PRO A 103 -5.80 -7.71 19.36
C PRO A 103 -4.96 -7.58 20.65
N GLN A 104 -4.25 -8.65 21.04
CA GLN A 104 -3.41 -8.66 22.24
C GLN A 104 -2.20 -7.73 22.12
N ARG A 105 -1.73 -7.45 20.90
CA ARG A 105 -0.62 -6.52 20.66
C ARG A 105 -1.04 -5.06 20.62
N VAL A 106 -2.34 -4.79 20.45
CA VAL A 106 -2.85 -3.42 20.36
C VAL A 106 -2.67 -2.67 21.67
N ILE A 107 -2.89 -3.33 22.81
CA ILE A 107 -2.77 -2.70 24.13
C ILE A 107 -1.34 -2.20 24.40
N PRO A 108 -0.29 -3.04 24.34
CA PRO A 108 1.08 -2.55 24.58
C PRO A 108 1.53 -1.52 23.53
N SER A 109 1.12 -1.68 22.25
CA SER A 109 1.40 -0.68 21.22
C SER A 109 0.66 0.65 21.47
N ALA A 110 -0.57 0.62 21.98
CA ALA A 110 -1.33 1.82 22.32
C ALA A 110 -0.75 2.56 23.53
N LEU A 111 -0.27 1.82 24.53
CA LEU A 111 0.42 2.40 25.68
C LEU A 111 1.72 3.10 25.24
N LEU A 112 2.55 2.41 24.44
CA LEU A 112 3.76 2.98 23.87
C LEU A 112 3.45 4.23 23.03
N LEU A 113 2.49 4.11 22.11
CA LEU A 113 2.08 5.20 21.24
C LEU A 113 1.52 6.40 22.03
N GLY A 114 0.60 6.17 22.96
CA GLY A 114 0.03 7.20 23.80
C GLY A 114 1.09 7.93 24.64
N ALA A 115 2.01 7.17 25.25
CA ALA A 115 3.14 7.74 25.97
C ALA A 115 4.05 8.58 25.06
N GLY A 116 4.30 8.14 23.82
CA GLY A 116 5.08 8.90 22.85
C GLY A 116 4.40 10.19 22.37
N ILE A 117 3.09 10.15 22.14
CA ILE A 117 2.32 11.36 21.75
C ILE A 117 2.31 12.36 22.91
N ALA A 118 2.06 11.91 24.15
CA ALA A 118 2.15 12.78 25.32
C ALA A 118 3.57 13.33 25.53
N SER A 119 4.59 12.49 25.36
CA SER A 119 5.99 12.92 25.45
C SER A 119 6.34 13.96 24.39
N MET A 120 5.93 13.77 23.14
CA MET A 120 6.10 14.78 22.10
C MET A 120 5.46 16.11 22.52
N HIS A 121 4.22 16.05 23.02
CA HIS A 121 3.51 17.25 23.44
C HIS A 121 4.28 18.00 24.53
N TYR A 122 4.61 17.36 25.65
CA TYR A 122 5.29 18.03 26.76
C TYR A 122 6.74 18.43 26.44
N VAL A 123 7.48 17.65 25.64
CA VAL A 123 8.80 18.07 25.15
C VAL A 123 8.68 19.28 24.22
N GLY A 124 7.62 19.37 23.40
CA GLY A 124 7.29 20.54 22.61
C GLY A 124 7.00 21.76 23.47
N MET A 125 6.21 21.60 24.53
CA MET A 125 5.93 22.65 25.53
C MET A 125 7.20 23.16 26.23
N HIS A 126 8.10 22.24 26.62
CA HIS A 126 9.40 22.59 27.19
C HIS A 126 10.31 23.35 26.21
N GLY A 127 10.00 23.33 24.91
CA GLY A 127 10.66 24.18 23.93
C GLY A 127 10.27 25.65 24.03
N LEU A 128 9.17 26.00 24.69
CA LEU A 128 8.75 27.38 24.87
C LEU A 128 9.65 28.10 25.88
N SER A 129 10.16 29.26 25.49
CA SER A 129 11.09 30.06 26.30
C SER A 129 10.74 31.54 26.20
N GLY A 130 10.98 32.29 27.26
CA GLY A 130 10.71 33.73 27.36
C GLY A 130 10.88 34.23 28.79
N SER A 131 10.41 35.44 29.08
CA SER A 131 10.45 36.02 30.43
C SER A 131 9.35 35.47 31.37
N PHE A 132 9.09 34.17 31.28
CA PHE A 132 8.07 33.46 32.05
C PHE A 132 8.47 32.02 32.35
N GLY A 133 7.87 31.44 33.39
CA GLY A 133 7.92 30.01 33.68
C GLY A 133 6.63 29.31 33.26
N LEU A 134 6.72 28.00 33.02
CA LEU A 134 5.56 27.14 32.77
C LEU A 134 5.38 26.16 33.94
N THR A 135 4.18 26.13 34.50
CA THR A 135 3.77 25.14 35.50
C THR A 135 2.57 24.35 34.97
N HIS A 136 2.40 23.12 35.45
CA HIS A 136 1.36 22.21 34.96
C HIS A 136 0.56 21.63 36.12
N ASP A 137 -0.77 21.58 35.98
CA ASP A 137 -1.64 20.83 36.88
C ASP A 137 -1.44 19.32 36.66
N PRO A 138 -0.97 18.56 37.67
CA PRO A 138 -0.73 17.13 37.55
C PRO A 138 -1.97 16.32 37.16
N ALA A 139 -3.18 16.74 37.57
CA ALA A 139 -4.41 16.03 37.26
C ALA A 139 -4.76 16.14 35.78
N LEU A 140 -4.62 17.34 35.19
CA LEU A 140 -4.85 17.57 33.77
C LEU A 140 -3.74 16.95 32.90
N VAL A 141 -2.51 16.86 33.42
CA VAL A 141 -1.44 16.08 32.79
C VAL A 141 -1.80 14.58 32.75
N ALA A 142 -2.22 14.00 33.87
CA ALA A 142 -2.63 12.60 33.91
C ALA A 142 -3.83 12.33 32.98
N LEU A 143 -4.80 13.25 32.94
CA LEU A 143 -5.95 13.16 32.04
C LEU A 143 -5.54 13.25 30.57
N SER A 144 -4.67 14.18 30.19
CA SER A 144 -4.19 14.31 28.81
C SER A 144 -3.45 13.04 28.37
N VAL A 145 -2.61 12.45 29.23
CA VAL A 145 -1.95 11.16 28.97
C VAL A 145 -2.97 10.04 28.78
N GLY A 146 -4.02 10.00 29.60
CA GLY A 146 -5.13 9.05 29.43
C GLY A 146 -5.82 9.20 28.07
N ILE A 147 -6.13 10.44 27.66
CA ILE A 147 -6.71 10.73 26.34
C ILE A 147 -5.74 10.32 25.23
N ALA A 148 -4.43 10.55 25.38
CA ALA A 148 -3.42 10.14 24.42
C ALA A 148 -3.44 8.62 24.19
N ILE A 149 -3.53 7.82 25.26
CA ILE A 149 -3.58 6.36 25.21
C ILE A 149 -4.88 5.89 24.53
N VAL A 150 -6.01 6.51 24.85
CA VAL A 150 -7.31 6.19 24.23
C VAL A 150 -7.30 6.55 22.73
N ALA A 151 -6.77 7.72 22.37
CA ALA A 151 -6.61 8.15 20.99
C ALA A 151 -5.68 7.21 20.21
N ALA A 152 -4.55 6.81 20.83
CA ALA A 152 -3.62 5.84 20.28
C ALA A 152 -4.25 4.47 20.06
N TYR A 153 -5.00 3.96 21.04
CA TYR A 153 -5.76 2.71 20.91
C TYR A 153 -6.76 2.79 19.76
N GLY A 154 -7.56 3.86 19.71
CA GLY A 154 -8.52 4.11 18.64
C GLY A 154 -7.84 4.16 17.26
N GLY A 155 -6.76 4.92 17.13
CA GLY A 155 -5.96 5.02 15.91
C GLY A 155 -5.41 3.66 15.45
N LEU A 156 -4.88 2.85 16.36
CA LEU A 156 -4.42 1.49 16.04
C LEU A 156 -5.57 0.56 15.64
N ARG A 157 -6.75 0.71 16.25
CA ARG A 157 -7.95 -0.04 15.85
C ARG A 157 -8.44 0.38 14.47
N ILE A 158 -8.37 1.68 14.12
CA ILE A 158 -8.70 2.19 12.79
C ILE A 158 -7.71 1.63 11.75
N PHE A 159 -6.42 1.71 12.05
CA PHE A 159 -5.34 1.14 11.25
C PHE A 159 -5.57 -0.35 10.96
N LEU A 160 -5.93 -1.14 11.98
CA LEU A 160 -6.19 -2.56 11.83
C LEU A 160 -7.53 -2.88 11.17
N ALA A 161 -8.54 -2.03 11.33
CA ALA A 161 -9.88 -2.23 10.79
C ALA A 161 -9.95 -2.03 9.27
N ARG A 162 -8.94 -1.38 8.66
CA ARG A 162 -8.83 -1.20 7.19
C ARG A 162 -10.10 -0.60 6.59
N GLN A 163 -10.58 0.45 7.22
CA GLN A 163 -11.79 1.14 6.78
C GLN A 163 -11.50 1.94 5.51
N ASP A 164 -12.49 1.99 4.62
CA ASP A 164 -12.46 2.78 3.39
C ASP A 164 -13.66 3.75 3.35
N GLY A 165 -13.59 4.77 2.49
CA GLY A 165 -14.69 5.70 2.23
C GLY A 165 -15.15 6.48 3.46
N LEU A 166 -16.48 6.58 3.65
CA LEU A 166 -17.07 7.38 4.71
C LEU A 166 -16.68 6.92 6.12
N ARG A 167 -16.52 5.61 6.34
CA ARG A 167 -16.12 5.08 7.66
C ARG A 167 -14.73 5.56 8.04
N LEU A 168 -13.80 5.55 7.07
CA LEU A 168 -12.46 6.09 7.26
C LEU A 168 -12.48 7.59 7.55
N ALA A 169 -13.30 8.35 6.83
CA ALA A 169 -13.46 9.79 7.05
C ALA A 169 -13.95 10.09 8.48
N ILE A 170 -15.00 9.41 8.94
CA ILE A 170 -15.53 9.56 10.31
C ILE A 170 -14.47 9.20 11.35
N SER A 171 -13.78 8.06 11.15
CA SER A 171 -12.70 7.61 12.04
C SER A 171 -11.52 8.59 12.10
N ALA A 172 -11.15 9.18 10.96
CA ALA A 172 -10.09 10.18 10.89
C ALA A 172 -10.46 11.48 11.59
N VAL A 173 -11.72 11.94 11.47
CA VAL A 173 -12.23 13.09 12.21
C VAL A 173 -12.25 12.80 13.71
N ALA A 174 -12.74 11.63 14.12
CA ALA A 174 -12.73 11.22 15.52
C ALA A 174 -11.30 11.15 16.08
N PHE A 175 -10.35 10.63 15.31
CA PHE A 175 -8.93 10.65 15.65
C PHE A 175 -8.40 12.08 15.81
N GLY A 176 -8.68 12.97 14.86
CA GLY A 176 -8.27 14.38 14.93
C GLY A 176 -8.80 15.07 16.19
N ILE A 177 -10.10 14.89 16.48
CA ILE A 177 -10.73 15.41 17.72
C ILE A 177 -10.04 14.84 18.96
N ALA A 178 -9.72 13.54 18.99
CA ALA A 178 -9.11 12.91 20.16
C ALA A 178 -7.68 13.42 20.42
N VAL A 179 -6.85 13.53 19.39
CA VAL A 179 -5.47 14.03 19.52
C VAL A 179 -5.48 15.52 19.86
N SER A 180 -6.33 16.33 19.21
CA SER A 180 -6.49 17.74 19.59
C SER A 180 -7.06 17.90 21.00
N GLY A 181 -8.00 17.03 21.40
CA GLY A 181 -8.57 17.00 22.74
C GLY A 181 -7.51 16.74 23.81
N MET A 182 -6.56 15.82 23.55
CA MET A 182 -5.41 15.63 24.41
C MET A 182 -4.59 16.92 24.55
N HIS A 183 -4.24 17.55 23.42
CA HIS A 183 -3.46 18.78 23.41
C HIS A 183 -4.13 19.91 24.21
N TYR A 184 -5.40 20.20 23.94
CA TYR A 184 -6.10 21.27 24.65
C TYR A 184 -6.39 20.94 26.11
N THR A 185 -6.51 19.67 26.48
CA THR A 185 -6.60 19.26 27.90
C THR A 185 -5.28 19.54 28.62
N ALA A 186 -4.14 19.25 27.99
CA ALA A 186 -2.84 19.56 28.55
C ALA A 186 -2.61 21.08 28.66
N MET A 187 -3.00 21.84 27.63
CA MET A 187 -2.92 23.30 27.62
C MET A 187 -3.83 23.95 28.67
N LEU A 188 -5.02 23.37 28.94
CA LEU A 188 -5.90 23.83 30.00
C LEU A 188 -5.23 23.76 31.38
N GLY A 189 -4.35 22.77 31.59
CA GLY A 189 -3.58 22.62 32.82
C GLY A 189 -2.27 23.38 32.85
N MET A 190 -1.93 24.14 31.80
CA MET A 190 -0.72 24.94 31.75
C MET A 190 -0.97 26.34 32.33
N HIS A 191 -0.13 26.73 33.28
CA HIS A 191 -0.12 28.08 33.83
C HIS A 191 1.20 28.78 33.54
N VAL A 192 1.09 29.95 32.92
CA VAL A 192 2.22 30.87 32.71
C VAL A 192 2.42 31.67 33.98
N VAL A 193 3.60 31.55 34.59
CA VAL A 193 3.97 32.30 35.80
C VAL A 193 5.05 33.33 35.44
N PRO A 194 5.05 34.53 36.05
CA PRO A 194 6.11 35.50 35.83
C PRO A 194 7.49 34.89 36.14
N ALA A 195 8.52 35.27 35.38
CA ALA A 195 9.88 34.83 35.69
C ALA A 195 10.26 35.34 37.10
N GLY A 196 10.55 34.42 38.02
CA GLY A 196 11.02 34.78 39.36
C GLY A 196 12.44 35.36 39.33
N GLU A 197 12.71 36.30 40.22
CA GLU A 197 14.04 36.89 40.49
C GLU A 197 15.02 35.78 40.90
N GLY A 198 15.69 35.14 39.95
CA GLY A 198 16.68 34.08 40.21
C GLY A 198 16.78 32.97 39.16
N HIS A 199 15.82 32.84 38.24
CA HIS A 199 15.87 31.85 37.15
C HIS A 199 16.16 32.50 35.79
N HIS A 200 17.15 33.38 35.73
CA HIS A 200 17.73 33.83 34.44
C HIS A 200 18.60 32.73 33.83
N HIS A 201 18.01 31.56 33.56
CA HIS A 201 18.54 30.73 32.49
C HIS A 201 17.99 31.29 31.19
N VAL A 202 18.62 32.37 30.71
CA VAL A 202 18.55 32.70 29.28
C VAL A 202 19.04 31.45 28.58
N ALA A 203 18.13 30.64 28.03
CA ALA A 203 18.49 29.42 27.34
C ALA A 203 19.41 29.81 26.17
N ALA A 204 20.71 29.61 26.35
CA ALA A 204 21.75 29.83 25.34
C ALA A 204 21.63 28.75 24.25
N GLY A 205 20.56 28.82 23.47
CA GLY A 205 20.21 27.84 22.45
C GLY A 205 19.57 28.51 21.24
N LEU A 206 19.68 27.85 20.09
CA LEU A 206 19.04 28.31 18.86
C LEU A 206 17.52 28.37 19.07
N ALA A 207 16.94 29.55 18.88
CA ALA A 207 15.51 29.80 19.04
C ALA A 207 14.89 30.25 17.72
N ALA A 208 13.68 29.78 17.44
CA ALA A 208 12.85 30.21 16.34
C ALA A 208 11.81 31.23 16.84
N SER A 209 11.63 32.30 16.08
CA SER A 209 10.54 33.24 16.33
C SER A 209 9.18 32.60 16.01
N PRO A 210 8.08 33.08 16.60
CA PRO A 210 6.73 32.64 16.24
C PRO A 210 6.45 32.71 14.73
N GLN A 211 6.95 33.75 14.05
CA GLN A 211 6.79 33.92 12.60
C GLN A 211 7.54 32.86 11.80
N ALA A 212 8.78 32.54 12.20
CA ALA A 212 9.57 31.50 11.54
C ALA A 212 8.88 30.13 11.67
N LEU A 213 8.39 29.82 12.88
CA LEU A 213 7.65 28.59 13.13
C LEU A 213 6.33 28.54 12.36
N ALA A 214 5.59 29.66 12.28
CA ALA A 214 4.36 29.75 11.50
C ALA A 214 4.58 29.46 10.01
N ILE A 215 5.69 29.92 9.42
CA ILE A 215 6.05 29.60 8.03
C ILE A 215 6.27 28.09 7.87
N VAL A 216 7.04 27.47 8.77
CA VAL A 216 7.29 26.01 8.74
C VAL A 216 5.97 25.25 8.86
N VAL A 217 5.12 25.62 9.81
CA VAL A 217 3.80 25.00 10.03
C VAL A 217 2.91 25.18 8.81
N ALA A 218 2.87 26.35 8.19
CA ALA A 218 2.10 26.60 6.98
C ALA A 218 2.52 25.69 5.81
N VAL A 219 3.84 25.51 5.62
CA VAL A 219 4.37 24.58 4.61
C VAL A 219 3.95 23.14 4.92
N LEU A 220 4.00 22.71 6.18
CA LEU A 220 3.57 21.36 6.56
C LEU A 220 2.06 21.17 6.39
N CYS A 221 1.24 22.17 6.74
CA CYS A 221 -0.20 22.16 6.47
C CYS A 221 -0.48 21.97 4.96
N PHE A 222 0.25 22.67 4.11
CA PHE A 222 0.15 22.51 2.65
C PHE A 222 0.53 21.09 2.21
N VAL A 223 1.63 20.53 2.73
CA VAL A 223 2.06 19.16 2.42
C VAL A 223 1.02 18.12 2.87
N ILE A 224 0.42 18.30 4.05
CA ILE A 224 -0.64 17.42 4.56
C ILE A 224 -1.88 17.50 3.67
N ALA A 225 -2.31 18.71 3.30
CA ALA A 225 -3.44 18.92 2.40
C ALA A 225 -3.19 18.32 1.01
N ALA A 226 -2.00 18.51 0.46
CA ALA A 226 -1.60 17.90 -0.81
C ALA A 226 -1.58 16.36 -0.72
N GLY A 227 -1.02 15.80 0.35
CA GLY A 227 -1.03 14.36 0.61
C GLY A 227 -2.43 13.79 0.72
N PHE A 228 -3.34 14.50 1.39
CA PHE A 228 -4.76 14.16 1.47
C PHE A 228 -5.43 14.17 0.09
N LEU A 229 -5.27 15.26 -0.69
CA LEU A 229 -5.84 15.35 -2.04
C LEU A 229 -5.31 14.23 -2.95
N LEU A 230 -4.02 13.93 -2.88
CA LEU A 230 -3.42 12.82 -3.61
C LEU A 230 -3.97 11.46 -3.16
N SER A 231 -4.27 11.30 -1.86
CA SER A 231 -4.87 10.06 -1.34
C SER A 231 -6.28 9.80 -1.87
N LEU A 232 -7.01 10.85 -2.25
CA LEU A 232 -8.35 10.77 -2.85
C LEU A 232 -8.33 10.41 -4.33
N VAL A 233 -7.20 10.60 -5.02
CA VAL A 233 -7.07 10.22 -6.44
C VAL A 233 -7.25 8.71 -6.55
N PRO A 234 -8.29 8.22 -7.27
CA PRO A 234 -8.52 6.79 -7.42
C PRO A 234 -7.35 6.15 -8.14
N ASP A 235 -6.83 5.04 -7.60
CA ASP A 235 -5.83 4.24 -8.31
C ASP A 235 -6.55 3.45 -9.44
N PRO A 236 -6.24 3.69 -10.72
CA PRO A 236 -6.84 2.95 -11.83
C PRO A 236 -6.62 1.44 -11.72
N ARG A 237 -5.57 1.01 -11.01
CA ARG A 237 -5.25 -0.41 -10.76
C ARG A 237 -6.24 -1.07 -9.80
N ARG A 238 -6.96 -0.29 -8.97
CA ARG A 238 -7.94 -0.78 -7.99
C ARG A 238 -9.33 -0.94 -8.62
N GLN A 239 -9.65 -0.21 -9.68
CA GLN A 239 -10.94 -0.33 -10.39
C GLN A 239 -11.03 -1.58 -11.28
N SER A 240 -9.90 -2.18 -11.66
CA SER A 240 -9.86 -3.38 -12.49
C SER A 240 -9.98 -4.70 -11.70
N GLN A 241 -9.82 -4.68 -10.36
CA GLN A 241 -9.93 -5.87 -9.50
C GLN A 241 -11.37 -6.32 -9.12
N PRO A 242 -12.35 -5.43 -8.82
CA PRO A 242 -13.69 -5.86 -8.40
C PRO A 242 -14.44 -6.67 -9.46
N LEU A 243 -14.17 -6.40 -10.75
CA LEU A 243 -14.77 -7.13 -11.86
C LEU A 243 -14.20 -8.55 -12.02
N GLN A 244 -12.97 -8.81 -11.56
CA GLN A 244 -12.35 -10.14 -11.58
C GLN A 244 -12.85 -11.01 -10.41
N ALA A 245 -13.01 -10.44 -9.21
CA ALA A 245 -13.47 -11.18 -8.03
C ALA A 245 -14.94 -11.63 -8.11
N VAL A 246 -15.80 -10.84 -8.76
CA VAL A 246 -17.21 -11.22 -8.99
C VAL A 246 -17.32 -12.34 -10.04
N ALA A 247 -16.41 -12.39 -11.00
CA ALA A 247 -16.34 -13.47 -12.00
C ALA A 247 -15.85 -14.80 -11.39
N GLU A 248 -14.93 -14.75 -10.42
CA GLU A 248 -14.45 -15.94 -9.68
C GLU A 248 -15.46 -16.49 -8.66
N ALA A 249 -16.34 -15.65 -8.10
CA ALA A 249 -17.29 -16.03 -7.05
C ALA A 249 -18.66 -16.53 -7.55
N ALA A 250 -18.93 -16.45 -8.86
CA ALA A 250 -20.15 -17.02 -9.43
C ALA A 250 -20.15 -18.55 -9.24
N PRO A 251 -21.21 -19.16 -8.69
CA PRO A 251 -21.26 -20.59 -8.51
C PRO A 251 -21.14 -21.25 -9.88
N ARG A 252 -20.12 -22.11 -10.04
CA ARG A 252 -20.02 -23.01 -11.19
C ARG A 252 -21.26 -23.91 -11.16
N LEU A 253 -22.31 -23.49 -11.86
CA LEU A 253 -23.41 -24.35 -12.28
C LEU A 253 -22.76 -25.51 -13.04
N ALA A 254 -22.73 -26.68 -12.38
CA ALA A 254 -22.36 -27.91 -13.05
C ALA A 254 -23.27 -28.06 -14.29
N PRO A 255 -22.73 -28.43 -15.46
CA PRO A 255 -23.57 -28.66 -16.63
C PRO A 255 -24.54 -29.80 -16.31
N GLU A 256 -25.85 -29.52 -16.42
CA GLU A 256 -26.87 -30.57 -16.48
C GLU A 256 -26.49 -31.55 -17.60
N PRO A 257 -26.44 -32.87 -17.32
CA PRO A 257 -26.26 -33.83 -18.39
C PRO A 257 -27.52 -33.87 -19.24
N ALA A 258 -27.35 -33.66 -20.55
CA ALA A 258 -28.38 -33.89 -21.54
C ALA A 258 -28.94 -35.31 -21.40
N ALA A 259 -30.25 -35.42 -21.24
CA ALA A 259 -30.97 -36.67 -21.23
C ALA A 259 -30.86 -37.36 -22.60
N THR A 260 -30.15 -38.49 -22.65
CA THR A 260 -30.34 -39.52 -23.68
C THR A 260 -31.04 -40.72 -23.04
N ALA A 261 -32.15 -41.11 -23.65
CA ALA A 261 -33.07 -42.12 -23.18
C ALA A 261 -32.51 -43.56 -23.36
N SER A 262 -32.71 -44.38 -22.30
CA SER A 262 -33.00 -45.83 -22.25
C SER A 262 -31.99 -46.80 -22.89
N GLU A 263 -31.15 -47.53 -22.11
CA GLU A 263 -31.37 -48.84 -21.43
C GLU A 263 -31.39 -50.08 -22.36
N PRO A 264 -30.87 -51.28 -21.96
CA PRO A 264 -30.98 -51.86 -20.60
C PRO A 264 -29.77 -52.60 -19.97
N VAL A 265 -29.70 -52.44 -18.63
CA VAL A 265 -29.52 -53.42 -17.53
C VAL A 265 -28.81 -54.77 -17.78
N VAL A 266 -27.70 -55.00 -17.05
CA VAL A 266 -27.44 -56.25 -16.26
C VAL A 266 -26.60 -55.94 -14.99
N GLU A 267 -27.30 -55.93 -13.86
CA GLU A 267 -27.05 -56.50 -12.52
C GLU A 267 -25.62 -56.69 -11.91
N VAL A 268 -25.42 -55.96 -10.79
CA VAL A 268 -24.81 -56.33 -9.47
C VAL A 268 -23.30 -56.60 -9.35
N ALA A 269 -22.60 -55.71 -8.63
CA ALA A 269 -21.97 -55.93 -7.31
C ALA A 269 -20.95 -54.82 -6.97
N ALA A 270 -21.10 -54.17 -5.80
CA ALA A 270 -19.96 -53.60 -5.07
C ALA A 270 -19.21 -54.76 -4.37
N PRO A 271 -17.90 -54.71 -4.03
CA PRO A 271 -17.07 -53.54 -3.68
C PRO A 271 -15.67 -53.57 -4.37
N SER A 272 -14.79 -52.56 -4.28
CA SER A 272 -13.78 -52.45 -3.21
C SER A 272 -12.78 -51.34 -3.60
N ARG A 273 -12.41 -50.50 -2.62
CA ARG A 273 -11.21 -49.65 -2.71
C ARG A 273 -9.97 -50.54 -2.88
N VAL A 274 -9.20 -50.32 -3.94
CA VAL A 274 -7.83 -50.82 -4.03
C VAL A 274 -6.89 -49.63 -4.04
N ILE A 275 -6.14 -49.51 -2.94
CA ILE A 275 -4.90 -48.75 -2.87
C ILE A 275 -3.89 -49.53 -3.72
N ALA A 276 -3.30 -48.89 -4.73
CA ALA A 276 -2.13 -49.41 -5.42
C ALA A 276 -0.99 -48.38 -5.37
N ALA A 277 0.09 -48.80 -4.72
CA ALA A 277 1.38 -48.13 -4.61
C ALA A 277 2.19 -48.28 -5.93
N PRO A 278 3.39 -47.67 -6.05
CA PRO A 278 3.98 -47.22 -7.31
C PRO A 278 4.74 -48.33 -8.04
N LEU A 279 4.90 -48.24 -9.37
CA LEU A 279 5.97 -48.90 -10.13
C LEU A 279 6.18 -48.21 -11.48
N GLY A 280 7.43 -48.24 -11.95
CA GLY A 280 7.97 -47.33 -12.95
C GLY A 280 7.57 -47.58 -14.40
N GLY A 281 7.73 -46.52 -15.19
CA GLY A 281 8.40 -46.61 -16.49
C GLY A 281 7.52 -46.71 -17.74
N ILE A 282 7.77 -45.73 -18.62
CA ILE A 282 7.56 -45.71 -20.08
C ILE A 282 6.16 -45.28 -20.53
N GLY A 283 6.12 -44.08 -21.13
CA GLY A 283 4.96 -43.53 -21.83
C GLY A 283 4.52 -42.21 -21.24
N GLN A 284 5.26 -41.13 -21.51
CA GLN A 284 4.70 -39.79 -21.30
C GLN A 284 3.43 -39.72 -22.16
N PRO A 285 2.24 -39.41 -21.59
CA PRO A 285 1.03 -39.30 -22.38
C PRO A 285 1.28 -38.32 -23.52
N PRO A 286 0.75 -38.59 -24.73
CA PRO A 286 0.97 -37.71 -25.88
C PRO A 286 0.64 -36.27 -25.47
N ARG A 287 1.59 -35.35 -25.65
CA ARG A 287 1.37 -33.93 -25.41
C ARG A 287 0.27 -33.47 -26.35
N VAL A 288 -0.94 -33.31 -25.81
CA VAL A 288 -2.06 -32.74 -26.55
C VAL A 288 -1.76 -31.25 -26.69
N THR A 289 -1.46 -30.82 -27.92
CA THR A 289 -1.31 -29.41 -28.23
C THR A 289 -2.70 -28.78 -28.34
N ALA A 290 -2.89 -27.63 -27.71
CA ALA A 290 -4.14 -26.91 -27.74
C ALA A 290 -4.25 -26.13 -29.06
N ALA A 291 -5.27 -26.46 -29.87
CA ALA A 291 -5.58 -25.70 -31.08
C ALA A 291 -6.10 -24.28 -30.78
N ARG A 292 -6.66 -24.07 -29.58
CA ARG A 292 -7.21 -22.78 -29.15
C ARG A 292 -6.79 -22.46 -27.72
N LEU A 293 -6.50 -21.19 -27.47
CA LEU A 293 -6.15 -20.69 -26.15
C LEU A 293 -7.38 -20.03 -25.50
N PRO A 294 -7.65 -20.30 -24.22
CA PRO A 294 -8.65 -19.59 -23.47
C PRO A 294 -8.19 -18.17 -23.21
N LEU A 295 -9.09 -17.22 -23.42
CA LEU A 295 -8.93 -15.82 -23.14
C LEU A 295 -10.05 -15.35 -22.24
N GLU A 296 -9.72 -14.66 -21.17
CA GLU A 296 -10.71 -14.06 -20.31
C GLU A 296 -11.17 -12.70 -20.89
N GLY A 297 -12.48 -12.58 -21.10
CA GLY A 297 -13.15 -11.35 -21.47
C GLY A 297 -14.29 -11.02 -20.50
N ALA A 298 -14.86 -9.82 -20.62
CA ALA A 298 -15.92 -9.32 -19.73
C ALA A 298 -17.19 -10.20 -19.69
N ASN A 299 -17.44 -10.99 -20.75
CA ASN A 299 -18.62 -11.85 -20.89
C ASN A 299 -18.29 -13.35 -20.81
N GLY A 300 -17.10 -13.73 -20.32
CA GLY A 300 -16.67 -15.13 -20.15
C GLY A 300 -15.38 -15.50 -20.86
N THR A 301 -15.11 -16.81 -20.95
CA THR A 301 -13.94 -17.35 -21.65
C THR A 301 -14.19 -17.38 -23.15
N HIS A 302 -13.50 -16.51 -23.87
CA HIS A 302 -13.39 -16.57 -25.32
C HIS A 302 -12.23 -17.49 -25.69
N PHE A 303 -12.29 -18.11 -26.86
CA PHE A 303 -11.18 -18.89 -27.37
C PHE A 303 -10.57 -18.17 -28.56
N ILE A 304 -9.24 -18.03 -28.57
CA ILE A 304 -8.49 -17.57 -29.74
C ILE A 304 -7.83 -18.77 -30.40
N ASP A 305 -7.82 -18.81 -31.73
CA ASP A 305 -7.04 -19.81 -32.44
C ASP A 305 -5.56 -19.61 -32.15
N ALA A 306 -4.82 -20.72 -31.96
CA ALA A 306 -3.38 -20.63 -31.77
C ALA A 306 -2.70 -19.88 -32.93
N GLY A 307 -3.25 -19.90 -34.15
CA GLY A 307 -2.72 -19.15 -35.27
C GLY A 307 -2.93 -17.64 -35.27
N ASP A 308 -3.79 -17.11 -34.40
CA ASP A 308 -3.94 -15.67 -34.26
C ASP A 308 -3.04 -15.10 -33.14
N VAL A 309 -2.33 -15.97 -32.41
CA VAL A 309 -1.46 -15.60 -31.29
C VAL A 309 -0.06 -15.26 -31.79
N ARG A 310 0.42 -14.06 -31.46
CA ARG A 310 1.78 -13.61 -31.81
C ARG A 310 2.76 -13.79 -30.68
N SER A 311 2.36 -13.43 -29.46
CA SER A 311 3.21 -13.62 -28.28
C SER A 311 2.41 -13.88 -27.02
N VAL A 312 3.02 -14.63 -26.11
CA VAL A 312 2.55 -14.90 -24.76
C VAL A 312 3.56 -14.32 -23.77
N ARG A 313 3.10 -13.46 -22.87
CA ARG A 313 3.91 -12.82 -21.83
C ARG A 313 3.48 -13.29 -20.45
N ALA A 314 4.43 -13.68 -19.60
CA ALA A 314 4.14 -14.04 -18.22
C ALA A 314 3.75 -12.80 -17.40
N ASP A 315 2.66 -12.90 -16.65
CA ASP A 315 2.20 -11.88 -15.70
C ASP A 315 1.71 -12.58 -14.42
N ALA A 316 2.60 -12.63 -13.42
CA ALA A 316 2.41 -13.39 -12.18
C ALA A 316 2.05 -14.88 -12.42
N HIS A 317 0.80 -15.27 -12.12
CA HIS A 317 0.31 -16.65 -12.23
C HIS A 317 -0.46 -16.94 -13.53
N TYR A 318 -0.64 -15.93 -14.39
CA TYR A 318 -1.33 -16.04 -15.67
C TYR A 318 -0.44 -15.52 -16.81
N THR A 319 -0.96 -15.53 -18.03
CA THR A 319 -0.26 -14.99 -19.20
C THR A 319 -1.09 -13.96 -19.94
N ARG A 320 -0.43 -13.06 -20.66
CA ARG A 320 -1.06 -12.15 -21.61
C ARG A 320 -0.75 -12.58 -23.03
N ILE A 321 -1.80 -12.81 -23.81
CA ILE A 321 -1.78 -13.18 -25.21
C ILE A 321 -1.91 -11.93 -26.05
N HIS A 322 -0.94 -11.67 -26.92
CA HIS A 322 -1.00 -10.58 -27.88
C HIS A 322 -1.40 -11.13 -29.26
N ASP A 323 -2.49 -10.60 -29.81
CA ASP A 323 -3.07 -11.01 -31.10
C ASP A 323 -2.77 -10.03 -32.24
N GLY A 324 -1.74 -9.21 -32.10
CA GLY A 324 -1.33 -8.19 -33.08
C GLY A 324 -1.98 -6.84 -32.89
N THR A 325 -3.15 -6.79 -32.26
CA THR A 325 -3.88 -5.53 -32.02
C THR A 325 -3.89 -5.17 -30.55
N ARG A 326 -4.10 -6.15 -29.67
CA ARG A 326 -4.26 -5.94 -28.23
C ARG A 326 -3.76 -7.13 -27.43
N GLU A 327 -3.48 -6.89 -26.16
CA GLU A 327 -3.24 -7.96 -25.18
C GLU A 327 -4.56 -8.42 -24.55
N ARG A 328 -4.71 -9.73 -24.34
CA ARG A 328 -5.81 -10.35 -23.60
C ARG A 328 -5.28 -11.36 -22.60
N MET A 329 -5.97 -11.54 -21.50
CA MET A 329 -5.53 -12.42 -20.43
C MET A 329 -5.83 -13.88 -20.76
N CYS A 330 -4.87 -14.78 -20.55
CA CYS A 330 -5.03 -16.23 -20.60
C CYS A 330 -4.72 -16.78 -19.21
N PRO A 331 -5.58 -17.64 -18.65
CA PRO A 331 -5.43 -18.16 -17.28
C PRO A 331 -4.23 -19.10 -17.11
N TRP A 332 -3.63 -19.57 -18.21
CA TRP A 332 -2.45 -20.43 -18.14
C TRP A 332 -1.24 -19.65 -17.64
N SER A 333 -0.49 -20.29 -16.75
CA SER A 333 0.88 -19.88 -16.42
C SER A 333 1.78 -20.01 -17.65
N ILE A 334 2.93 -19.34 -17.64
CA ILE A 334 3.87 -19.40 -18.77
C ILE A 334 4.38 -20.82 -19.05
N SER A 335 4.50 -21.66 -18.03
CA SER A 335 4.91 -23.05 -18.16
C SER A 335 3.79 -23.93 -18.72
N GLU A 336 2.54 -23.67 -18.35
CA GLU A 336 1.38 -24.36 -18.94
C GLU A 336 1.18 -23.96 -20.39
N ALA A 337 1.33 -22.67 -20.72
CA ALA A 337 1.28 -22.20 -22.10
C ALA A 337 2.38 -22.85 -22.94
N GLU A 338 3.61 -22.97 -22.43
CA GLU A 338 4.70 -23.69 -23.12
C GLU A 338 4.40 -25.19 -23.31
N ALA A 339 3.73 -25.83 -22.35
CA ALA A 339 3.38 -27.24 -22.43
C ALA A 339 2.22 -27.53 -23.40
N GLN A 340 1.29 -26.59 -23.55
CA GLN A 340 0.08 -26.75 -24.38
C GLN A 340 0.23 -26.19 -25.80
N LEU A 341 1.12 -25.23 -26.03
CA LEU A 341 1.35 -24.66 -27.36
C LEU A 341 2.16 -25.61 -28.24
N ASP A 342 1.88 -25.58 -29.55
CA ASP A 342 2.64 -26.36 -30.52
C ASP A 342 4.10 -25.88 -30.54
N PRO A 343 5.07 -26.72 -30.13
CA PRO A 343 6.47 -26.36 -30.13
C PRO A 343 7.00 -26.08 -31.53
N GLY A 344 6.36 -26.55 -32.61
CA GLY A 344 6.73 -26.21 -33.99
C GLY A 344 6.49 -24.74 -34.34
N ARG A 345 5.41 -24.16 -33.80
CA ARG A 345 4.99 -22.77 -34.08
C ARG A 345 5.48 -21.78 -33.04
N PHE A 346 5.55 -22.21 -31.78
CA PHE A 346 5.89 -21.37 -30.64
C PHE A 346 7.28 -21.69 -30.08
N ILE A 347 7.99 -20.64 -29.65
CA ILE A 347 9.28 -20.75 -28.97
C ILE A 347 9.35 -19.83 -27.76
N ARG A 348 9.85 -20.38 -26.63
CA ARG A 348 10.17 -19.59 -25.44
C ARG A 348 11.49 -18.84 -25.62
N VAL A 349 11.39 -17.54 -25.91
CA VAL A 349 12.52 -16.65 -26.20
C VAL A 349 13.12 -16.01 -24.94
N HIS A 350 12.33 -15.93 -23.87
CA HIS A 350 12.73 -15.39 -22.57
C HIS A 350 12.04 -16.16 -21.46
N ARG A 351 12.53 -16.05 -20.21
CA ARG A 351 11.86 -16.65 -19.04
C ARG A 351 10.39 -16.21 -18.89
N SER A 352 10.03 -15.08 -19.48
CA SER A 352 8.70 -14.48 -19.42
C SER A 352 8.02 -14.30 -20.78
N HIS A 353 8.60 -14.80 -21.89
CA HIS A 353 8.03 -14.60 -23.23
C HIS A 353 8.11 -15.85 -24.09
N ILE A 354 7.00 -16.18 -24.74
CA ILE A 354 6.87 -17.16 -25.83
C ILE A 354 6.38 -16.39 -27.06
N VAL A 355 6.90 -16.73 -28.24
CA VAL A 355 6.60 -16.04 -29.50
C VAL A 355 6.22 -17.07 -30.55
N ALA A 356 5.24 -16.73 -31.39
CA ALA A 356 4.95 -17.44 -32.63
C ALA A 356 5.95 -17.04 -33.70
N ILE A 357 6.70 -18.01 -34.21
CA ILE A 357 7.83 -17.78 -35.13
C ILE A 357 7.36 -17.20 -36.46
N GLU A 358 6.19 -17.61 -36.93
CA GLU A 358 5.61 -17.19 -38.21
C GLU A 358 5.27 -15.70 -38.28
N HIS A 359 5.07 -15.06 -37.12
CA HIS A 359 4.72 -13.64 -37.02
C HIS A 359 5.93 -12.73 -36.81
N VAL A 360 7.15 -13.25 -36.85
CA VAL A 360 8.38 -12.46 -36.66
C VAL A 360 8.73 -11.70 -37.93
N THR A 361 8.76 -10.36 -37.86
CA THR A 361 9.09 -9.49 -39.01
C THR A 361 10.51 -8.95 -38.95
N PHE A 362 11.06 -8.79 -37.74
CA PHE A 362 12.41 -8.25 -37.56
C PHE A 362 13.10 -8.87 -36.35
N VAL A 363 14.42 -9.07 -36.47
CA VAL A 363 15.29 -9.45 -35.34
C VAL A 363 16.49 -8.50 -35.31
N GLY A 364 16.58 -7.72 -34.25
CA GLY A 364 17.69 -6.80 -33.99
C GLY A 364 18.55 -7.26 -32.82
N LYS A 365 19.80 -6.78 -32.78
CA LYS A 365 20.65 -6.93 -31.59
C LYS A 365 20.29 -5.84 -30.59
N GLU A 366 20.12 -6.20 -29.32
CA GLU A 366 19.86 -5.25 -28.23
C GLU A 366 20.68 -5.67 -27.01
N GLY A 367 21.75 -4.91 -26.71
CA GLY A 367 22.73 -5.27 -25.68
C GLY A 367 23.41 -6.62 -25.95
N GLU A 368 23.42 -7.49 -24.93
CA GLU A 368 23.89 -8.89 -25.03
C GLU A 368 22.81 -9.87 -25.53
N GLY A 369 21.57 -9.40 -25.72
CA GLY A 369 20.43 -10.18 -26.20
C GLY A 369 20.04 -9.84 -27.63
N ALA A 370 18.79 -10.16 -27.97
CA ALA A 370 18.15 -9.74 -29.21
C ALA A 370 16.75 -9.19 -28.91
N ILE A 371 16.24 -8.37 -29.82
CA ILE A 371 14.85 -7.91 -29.81
C ILE A 371 14.17 -8.43 -31.08
N ILE A 372 12.97 -8.97 -30.93
CA ILE A 372 12.14 -9.41 -32.05
C ILE A 372 10.99 -8.41 -32.19
N GLU A 373 10.67 -8.00 -33.41
CA GLU A 373 9.40 -7.33 -33.74
C GLU A 373 8.46 -8.33 -34.39
N LEU A 374 7.18 -8.28 -34.00
CA LEU A 374 6.13 -9.12 -34.59
C LEU A 374 5.25 -8.30 -35.53
N ASP A 375 4.62 -8.97 -36.48
CA ASP A 375 3.63 -8.34 -37.34
C ASP A 375 2.41 -7.84 -36.53
N GLY A 376 1.62 -6.96 -37.15
CA GLY A 376 0.41 -6.39 -36.56
C GLY A 376 0.49 -4.87 -36.37
N PRO A 377 -0.67 -4.19 -36.18
CA PRO A 377 -0.73 -2.74 -36.05
C PRO A 377 0.12 -2.14 -34.92
N SER A 378 0.24 -2.85 -33.79
CA SER A 378 1.00 -2.38 -32.63
C SER A 378 2.50 -2.72 -32.68
N LYS A 379 2.93 -3.54 -33.64
CA LYS A 379 4.33 -3.98 -33.84
C LYS A 379 5.04 -4.31 -32.51
N PRO A 380 4.53 -5.28 -31.73
CA PRO A 380 5.03 -5.53 -30.39
C PRO A 380 6.51 -5.99 -30.47
N ARG A 381 7.34 -5.40 -29.60
CA ARG A 381 8.75 -5.74 -29.49
C ARG A 381 8.98 -6.66 -28.29
N VAL A 382 9.56 -7.84 -28.53
CA VAL A 382 9.76 -8.89 -27.52
C VAL A 382 11.25 -9.14 -27.28
N PRO A 383 11.74 -9.06 -26.04
CA PRO A 383 13.14 -9.33 -25.72
C PRO A 383 13.45 -10.83 -25.75
N VAL A 384 14.63 -11.16 -26.26
CA VAL A 384 15.19 -12.52 -26.34
C VAL A 384 16.39 -12.61 -25.40
N SER A 385 16.36 -13.62 -24.53
CA SER A 385 17.49 -13.90 -23.64
C SER A 385 18.73 -14.35 -24.43
N ARG A 386 19.93 -13.99 -23.95
CA ARG A 386 21.22 -14.38 -24.57
C ARG A 386 21.31 -15.87 -24.90
N ALA A 387 20.80 -16.73 -24.01
CA ALA A 387 20.82 -18.17 -24.15
C ALA A 387 19.89 -18.71 -25.26
N LYS A 388 18.87 -17.94 -25.64
CA LYS A 388 17.88 -18.31 -26.66
C LYS A 388 18.12 -17.67 -28.02
N VAL A 389 19.06 -16.74 -28.16
CA VAL A 389 19.34 -16.04 -29.43
C VAL A 389 19.72 -17.02 -30.55
N ALA A 390 20.58 -18.01 -30.27
CA ALA A 390 21.00 -18.99 -31.28
C ALA A 390 19.82 -19.87 -31.75
N GLU A 391 18.99 -20.32 -30.83
CA GLU A 391 17.80 -21.14 -31.10
C GLU A 391 16.77 -20.37 -31.94
N VAL A 392 16.50 -19.11 -31.56
CA VAL A 392 15.60 -18.22 -32.32
C VAL A 392 16.10 -17.99 -33.74
N LYS A 393 17.40 -17.72 -33.92
CA LYS A 393 17.98 -17.52 -35.25
C LYS A 393 17.90 -18.78 -36.10
N ALA A 394 18.09 -19.96 -35.51
CA ALA A 394 17.91 -21.24 -36.20
C ALA A 394 16.48 -21.46 -36.67
N ARG A 395 15.50 -21.20 -35.81
CA ARG A 395 14.06 -21.30 -36.12
C ARG A 395 13.62 -20.34 -37.23
N LEU A 396 14.24 -19.17 -37.32
CA LEU A 396 13.97 -18.16 -38.35
C LEU A 396 14.77 -18.37 -39.65
N GLY A 397 15.57 -19.45 -39.74
CA GLY A 397 16.41 -19.71 -40.91
C GLY A 397 17.58 -18.75 -41.09
N LEU A 398 17.94 -17.98 -40.05
CA LEU A 398 19.02 -16.97 -40.07
C LEU A 398 20.41 -17.55 -39.72
N VAL A 399 20.55 -18.88 -39.74
CA VAL A 399 21.85 -19.52 -39.51
C VAL A 399 22.74 -19.26 -40.72
N ARG A 400 23.84 -18.53 -40.50
CA ARG A 400 24.94 -18.48 -41.47
C ARG A 400 25.42 -19.91 -41.68
N ARG A 401 25.29 -20.43 -42.91
CA ARG A 401 26.19 -21.50 -43.37
C ARG A 401 27.61 -20.97 -43.19
N GLN A 402 28.37 -21.57 -42.28
CA GLN A 402 29.82 -21.48 -42.35
C GLN A 402 30.23 -22.23 -43.62
N ALA A 403 30.69 -21.48 -44.62
CA ALA A 403 31.51 -21.97 -45.71
C ALA A 403 32.93 -21.49 -45.46
#